data_AF-A0A657AXX2-F1
#
_entry.id   AF-A0A657AXX2-F1
#
_cell.length_a   1.000
_cell.length_b   1.000
_cell.length_c   1.000
_cell.angle_alpha   90.00
_cell.angle_beta   90.00
_cell.angle_gamma   90.00
#
_symmetry.space_group_name_H-M   'P 1'
#
loop_
_entity.id
_entity.type
_entity.pdbx_description
1 polymer ?
#
loop_
_entity_poly.entity_id
_entity_poly.type
_entity_poly.pdbx_seq_one_letter_code
_entity_poly.pdbx_strand_id
1 'polypeptide(L)'
;MSLYSVIVGLVVVCISSFSHAASYKVTNSKSSGNGSLRWAIEQANNNPGADIVEVPGSFDSSNPIVPVTGGGSSRYTFENPILVTDDITIKGLGSSRPVIDDHQH
;
A
#
# COMPACT_ATOMS: atom_id res chain seq x y z
N MET A 1 -3.61 37.95 23.38
CA MET A 1 -2.77 36.84 22.92
C MET A 1 -1.43 37.42 22.53
N SER A 2 -0.33 36.97 23.15
CA SER A 2 1.01 37.49 22.82
C SER A 2 1.44 36.98 21.44
N LEU A 3 2.06 37.84 20.63
CA LEU A 3 2.63 37.49 19.32
C LEU A 3 3.60 36.28 19.43
N TYR A 4 4.29 36.13 20.57
CA TYR A 4 5.13 34.98 20.88
C TYR A 4 4.36 33.65 20.94
N SER A 5 3.16 33.63 21.51
CA SER A 5 2.34 32.42 21.61
C SER A 5 1.80 31.98 20.25
N VAL A 6 1.57 32.93 19.33
CA VAL A 6 1.15 32.63 17.95
C VAL A 6 2.31 32.06 17.14
N ILE A 7 3.52 32.62 17.29
CA ILE A 7 4.72 32.16 16.56
C ILE A 7 5.16 30.77 17.05
N VAL A 8 5.17 30.52 18.36
CA VAL A 8 5.49 29.19 18.91
C VAL A 8 4.43 28.15 18.49
N GLY A 9 3.15 28.53 18.49
CA GLY A 9 2.07 27.67 17.99
C GLY A 9 2.20 27.34 16.50
N LEU A 10 2.56 28.33 15.66
CA LEU A 10 2.78 28.15 14.22
C LEU A 10 4.00 27.26 13.94
N VAL A 11 5.12 27.47 14.64
CA VAL A 11 6.35 26.70 14.45
C VAL A 11 6.16 25.24 14.88
N VAL A 12 5.43 24.97 15.96
CA VAL A 12 5.12 23.59 16.42
C VAL A 12 4.23 22.83 15.43
N VAL A 13 3.31 23.52 14.73
CA VAL A 13 2.51 22.91 13.65
C VAL A 13 3.36 22.53 12.44
N CYS A 14 4.43 23.28 12.13
CA CYS A 14 5.27 23.03 10.95
C CYS A 14 6.29 21.89 11.10
N ILE A 15 6.58 21.40 12.31
CA ILE A 15 7.59 20.33 12.53
C ILE A 15 6.99 18.92 12.51
N SER A 16 5.67 18.79 12.38
CA SER A 16 4.94 17.55 12.70
C SER A 16 4.82 16.53 11.55
N SER A 17 5.57 16.68 10.47
CA SER A 17 5.49 15.74 9.34
C SER A 17 6.86 15.46 8.73
N PHE A 18 7.77 14.94 9.55
CA PHE A 18 8.85 14.10 9.02
C PHE A 18 8.21 12.82 8.49
N SER A 19 7.78 12.87 7.24
CA SER A 19 7.40 11.70 6.48
C SER A 19 8.64 10.79 6.35
N HIS A 20 8.54 9.58 6.86
CA HIS A 20 9.57 8.57 6.76
C HIS A 20 9.07 7.44 5.86
N ALA A 21 9.84 7.13 4.83
CA ALA A 21 9.53 6.02 3.94
C ALA A 21 9.49 4.69 4.71
N ALA A 22 8.30 4.12 4.84
CA ALA A 22 8.09 2.82 5.45
C ALA A 22 8.14 1.71 4.39
N SER A 23 8.46 0.48 4.84
CA SER A 23 8.43 -0.70 3.99
C SER A 23 7.47 -1.74 4.57
N TYR A 24 6.50 -2.17 3.76
CA TYR A 24 5.49 -3.15 4.12
C TYR A 24 5.63 -4.39 3.25
N LYS A 25 5.93 -5.53 3.88
CA LYS A 25 6.19 -6.79 3.17
C LYS A 25 4.95 -7.66 3.06
N VAL A 26 4.65 -8.11 1.84
CA VAL A 26 3.64 -9.14 1.59
C VAL A 26 4.19 -10.51 2.02
N THR A 27 3.43 -11.26 2.82
CA THR A 27 3.85 -12.54 3.39
C THR A 27 2.92 -13.70 3.05
N ASN A 28 1.72 -13.43 2.54
CA ASN A 28 0.80 -14.45 2.09
C ASN A 28 -0.04 -13.99 0.89
N SER A 29 -0.58 -14.94 0.14
CA SER A 29 -1.39 -14.72 -1.07
C SER A 29 -2.89 -14.55 -0.80
N LYS A 30 -3.32 -14.42 0.47
CA LYS A 30 -4.72 -14.21 0.81
C LYS A 30 -5.19 -12.85 0.28
N SER A 31 -6.49 -12.74 0.01
CA SER A 31 -7.12 -11.51 -0.48
C SER A 31 -7.19 -10.38 0.56
N SER A 32 -7.16 -10.72 1.85
CA SER A 32 -7.24 -9.78 2.96
C SER A 32 -6.58 -10.32 4.23
N GLY A 33 -6.50 -9.47 5.26
CA GLY A 33 -5.88 -9.76 6.54
C GLY A 33 -4.37 -9.52 6.57
N ASN A 34 -3.78 -9.55 7.76
CA ASN A 34 -2.36 -9.20 7.97
C ASN A 34 -1.45 -9.98 7.02
N GLY A 35 -0.52 -9.26 6.39
CA GLY A 35 0.45 -9.82 5.45
C GLY A 35 -0.06 -10.06 4.03
N SER A 36 -1.34 -9.81 3.73
CA SER A 36 -1.84 -9.75 2.35
C SER A 36 -1.35 -8.48 1.63
N LEU A 37 -1.41 -8.48 0.29
CA LEU A 37 -1.13 -7.29 -0.53
C LEU A 37 -2.07 -6.13 -0.17
N ARG A 38 -3.36 -6.42 0.02
CA ARG A 38 -4.37 -5.44 0.42
C ARG A 38 -3.99 -4.78 1.74
N TRP A 39 -3.68 -5.59 2.75
CA TRP A 39 -3.23 -5.08 4.05
C TRP A 39 -1.98 -4.22 3.94
N ALA A 40 -0.97 -4.63 3.16
CA ALA A 40 0.26 -3.86 3.00
C ALA A 40 0.01 -2.48 2.37
N ILE A 41 -0.86 -2.41 1.35
CA ILE A 41 -1.27 -1.16 0.72
C ILE A 41 -2.11 -0.31 1.69
N GLU A 42 -2.99 -0.91 2.49
CA GLU A 42 -3.73 -0.20 3.54
C GLU A 42 -2.78 0.39 4.59
N GLN A 43 -1.71 -0.30 4.98
CA GLN A 43 -0.73 0.27 5.91
C GLN A 43 0.02 1.45 5.29
N ALA A 44 0.48 1.33 4.05
CA ALA A 44 1.17 2.40 3.33
C ALA A 44 0.25 3.62 3.12
N ASN A 45 -1.02 3.42 2.74
CA ASN A 45 -1.99 4.52 2.63
C ASN A 45 -2.21 5.28 3.95
N ASN A 46 -1.96 4.64 5.10
CA ASN A 46 -2.11 5.24 6.42
C ASN A 46 -0.80 5.85 6.97
N ASN A 47 0.29 5.81 6.19
CA ASN A 47 1.59 6.36 6.57
C ASN A 47 2.00 7.46 5.59
N PRO A 48 1.76 8.75 5.92
CA PRO A 48 1.96 9.84 4.98
C PRO A 48 3.35 9.89 4.36
N GLY A 49 3.40 9.76 3.04
CA GLY A 49 4.61 9.95 2.23
C GLY A 49 4.95 8.82 1.29
N ALA A 50 6.18 8.88 0.78
CA ALA A 50 6.68 7.89 -0.16
C ALA A 50 6.99 6.57 0.56
N ASP A 51 6.21 5.54 0.27
CA ASP A 51 6.31 4.23 0.89
C ASP A 51 6.62 3.11 -0.11
N ILE A 52 7.08 1.96 0.42
CA ILE A 52 7.40 0.78 -0.37
C ILE A 52 6.54 -0.40 0.10
N VAL A 53 5.84 -1.03 -0.84
CA VAL A 53 5.24 -2.35 -0.65
C VAL A 53 6.12 -3.40 -1.33
N GLU A 54 6.73 -4.27 -0.52
CA GLU A 54 7.64 -5.32 -0.98
C GLU A 54 6.89 -6.62 -1.29
N VAL A 55 7.00 -7.08 -2.54
CA VAL A 55 6.41 -8.33 -3.01
C VAL A 55 7.51 -9.38 -3.22
N PRO A 56 7.60 -10.43 -2.39
CA PRO A 56 8.55 -11.52 -2.58
C PRO A 56 8.40 -12.21 -3.94
N GLY A 57 9.52 -12.53 -4.58
CA GLY A 57 9.55 -13.30 -5.84
C GLY A 57 9.09 -14.75 -5.71
N SER A 58 8.84 -15.25 -4.49
CA SER A 58 8.17 -16.54 -4.26
C SER A 58 6.69 -16.54 -4.64
N PHE A 59 6.12 -15.37 -4.93
CA PHE A 59 4.78 -15.24 -5.51
C PHE A 59 4.88 -15.26 -7.03
N ASP A 60 5.16 -16.40 -7.63
CA ASP A 60 5.37 -16.55 -9.08
C ASP A 60 4.12 -17.07 -9.81
N SER A 61 4.24 -17.47 -11.08
CA SER A 61 3.14 -18.02 -11.87
C SER A 61 2.52 -19.31 -11.31
N SER A 62 3.25 -20.07 -10.48
CA SER A 62 2.73 -21.26 -9.80
C SER A 62 2.07 -20.94 -8.46
N ASN A 63 2.33 -19.75 -7.89
CA ASN A 63 1.77 -19.29 -6.63
C ASN A 63 1.50 -17.76 -6.66
N PRO A 64 0.53 -17.30 -7.47
CA PRO A 64 0.27 -15.87 -7.60
C PRO A 64 -0.39 -15.28 -6.35
N ILE A 65 -0.25 -13.97 -6.17
CA ILE A 65 -1.12 -13.21 -5.26
C ILE A 65 -2.45 -12.98 -5.97
N VAL A 66 -3.56 -13.35 -5.31
CA VAL A 66 -4.92 -13.19 -5.84
C VAL A 66 -5.71 -12.24 -4.91
N PRO A 67 -5.66 -10.92 -5.13
CA PRO A 67 -6.21 -9.92 -4.21
C PRO A 67 -7.75 -9.88 -4.12
N VAL A 68 -8.46 -10.67 -4.94
CA VAL A 68 -9.93 -10.75 -5.06
C VAL A 68 -10.55 -9.36 -5.04
N THR A 69 -10.50 -8.67 -6.18
CA THR A 69 -11.07 -7.32 -6.34
C THR A 69 -12.54 -7.31 -6.75
N GLY A 70 -13.13 -8.51 -6.89
CA GLY A 70 -14.50 -8.72 -7.32
C GLY A 70 -14.62 -8.84 -8.83
N GLY A 71 -15.46 -9.77 -9.30
CA GLY A 71 -15.80 -9.91 -10.72
C GLY A 71 -16.95 -8.98 -11.05
N GLY A 72 -16.70 -7.69 -11.21
CA GLY A 72 -17.77 -6.81 -11.68
C GLY A 72 -18.22 -7.22 -13.07
N SER A 73 -19.48 -6.91 -13.40
CA SER A 73 -20.09 -7.23 -14.70
C SER A 73 -19.41 -6.54 -15.90
N SER A 74 -18.36 -5.76 -15.68
CA SER A 74 -17.58 -5.08 -16.72
C SER A 74 -16.10 -4.99 -16.31
N ARG A 75 -15.21 -4.84 -17.28
CA ARG A 75 -13.75 -4.68 -17.11
C ARG A 75 -13.32 -3.50 -16.20
N TYR A 76 -14.27 -2.70 -15.72
CA TYR A 76 -14.04 -1.50 -14.92
C TYR A 76 -14.85 -1.45 -13.62
N THR A 77 -15.75 -2.41 -13.38
CA THR A 77 -16.43 -2.51 -12.08
C THR A 77 -15.63 -3.46 -11.19
N PHE A 78 -15.10 -2.95 -10.10
CA PHE A 78 -14.51 -3.74 -9.05
C PHE A 78 -15.45 -3.66 -7.86
N GLU A 79 -16.01 -4.79 -7.42
CA GLU A 79 -16.87 -4.81 -6.22
C GLU A 79 -16.05 -4.50 -4.97
N ASN A 80 -14.75 -4.78 -5.00
CA ASN A 80 -13.85 -4.63 -3.87
C ASN A 80 -12.41 -4.24 -4.32
N PRO A 81 -12.21 -3.09 -4.98
CA PRO A 81 -10.89 -2.71 -5.50
C PRO A 81 -9.86 -2.60 -4.37
N ILE A 82 -8.57 -2.74 -4.71
CA ILE A 82 -7.50 -2.25 -3.85
C ILE A 82 -7.30 -0.77 -4.18
N LEU A 83 -7.48 0.08 -3.17
CA LEU A 83 -7.30 1.53 -3.31
C LEU A 83 -5.86 1.91 -2.99
N VAL A 84 -5.24 2.69 -3.86
CA VAL A 84 -3.93 3.33 -3.62
C VAL A 84 -4.21 4.82 -3.50
N THR A 85 -3.99 5.39 -2.32
CA THR A 85 -4.34 6.78 -1.98
C THR A 85 -3.13 7.62 -1.55
N ASP A 86 -1.96 7.02 -1.42
CA ASP A 86 -0.68 7.70 -1.13
C ASP A 86 0.38 7.37 -2.20
N ASP A 87 1.56 7.96 -2.08
CA ASP A 87 2.73 7.67 -2.92
C ASP A 87 3.34 6.30 -2.57
N ILE A 88 2.81 5.25 -3.20
CA ILE A 88 3.22 3.86 -2.94
C ILE A 88 4.01 3.30 -4.12
N THR A 89 5.25 2.91 -3.86
CA THR A 89 6.07 2.08 -4.75
C THR A 89 5.81 0.60 -4.48
N ILE A 90 5.26 -0.13 -5.44
CA ILE A 90 5.16 -1.60 -5.37
C ILE A 90 6.42 -2.21 -5.98
N LYS A 91 7.23 -2.90 -5.17
CA LYS A 91 8.54 -3.42 -5.54
C LYS A 91 8.59 -4.94 -5.48
N GLY A 92 8.81 -5.56 -6.64
CA GLY A 92 9.15 -6.98 -6.72
C GLY A 92 10.56 -7.26 -6.18
N LEU A 93 10.69 -8.28 -5.32
CA LEU A 93 11.97 -8.73 -4.75
C LEU A 93 12.40 -10.07 -5.34
N GLY A 94 13.71 -10.33 -5.38
CA GLY A 94 14.27 -11.60 -5.85
C GLY A 94 14.50 -11.65 -7.37
N SER A 95 14.89 -12.83 -7.88
CA SER A 95 15.18 -13.05 -9.31
C SER A 95 13.98 -13.49 -10.14
N SER A 96 12.89 -13.90 -9.48
CA SER A 96 11.63 -14.28 -10.11
C SER A 96 10.74 -13.06 -10.36
N ARG A 97 9.87 -13.16 -11.37
CA ARG A 97 8.81 -12.16 -11.63
C ARG A 97 7.65 -12.41 -10.67
N PRO A 98 7.37 -11.52 -9.69
CA PRO A 98 6.18 -11.67 -8.88
C PRO A 98 4.93 -11.51 -9.76
N VAL A 99 3.92 -12.33 -9.50
CA VAL A 99 2.65 -12.34 -10.22
C VAL A 99 1.54 -11.91 -9.26
N ILE A 100 0.90 -10.80 -9.63
CA ILE A 100 -0.38 -10.36 -9.06
C ILE A 100 -1.42 -10.67 -10.13
N ASP A 101 -2.34 -11.58 -9.82
CA ASP A 101 -3.40 -12.00 -10.73
C ASP A 101 -4.74 -11.53 -10.20
N ASP A 102 -5.32 -10.55 -10.87
CA ASP A 102 -6.60 -9.98 -10.51
C ASP A 102 -7.80 -10.85 -10.95
N HIS A 103 -7.52 -12.00 -11.61
CA HIS A 103 -8.52 -13.00 -12.01
C HIS A 103 -9.68 -12.41 -12.83
N GLN A 104 -9.39 -11.40 -13.67
CA GLN A 104 -10.33 -10.88 -14.65
C GLN A 104 -10.39 -11.84 -15.85
N HIS A 105 -11.52 -12.54 -16.00
CA HIS A 105 -11.87 -13.31 -17.21
C HIS A 105 -12.77 -12.46 -18.13
#